data_AF-A0AAN7LY47-F1
#
_entry.id   AF-A0AAN7LY47-F1
#
_cell.length_a   1.000
_cell.length_b   1.000
_cell.length_c   1.000
_cell.angle_alpha   90.00
_cell.angle_beta   90.00
_cell.angle_gamma   90.00
#
_symmetry.space_group_name_H-M   'P 1'
#
loop_
_entity.id
_entity.type
_entity.pdbx_description
1 polymer ?
#
loop_
_entity_poly.entity_id
_entity_poly.type
_entity_poly.pdbx_seq_one_letter_code
_entity_poly.pdbx_strand_id
1 'polypeptide(L)'
;MRRICIKAESSLDYGAIFKEMIRSTPLPMIPLESLASSTVRTANKARAKLIVVLIRGGTTAKLVAKYRPTVPILSMMVPVLTTDSFDWTCSDESPARHSLVYRGLLPILVEGSAKATDAESTEVILEAALKLAT
;
A
#
# COMPACT_ATOMS: atom_id res chain seq x y z
N MET A 1 16.97 3.51 17.31
CA MET A 1 16.05 2.44 16.84
C MET A 1 16.16 2.14 15.34
N ARG A 2 16.01 3.12 14.42
CA ARG A 2 16.01 2.91 12.95
C ARG A 2 17.11 2.00 12.39
N ARG A 3 18.38 2.23 12.76
CA ARG A 3 19.53 1.45 12.25
C ARG A 3 19.45 -0.04 12.60
N ILE A 4 18.93 -0.36 13.78
CA ILE A 4 18.74 -1.74 14.24
C ILE A 4 17.64 -2.41 13.42
N CYS A 5 16.51 -1.73 13.22
CA CYS A 5 15.41 -2.23 12.39
C CYS A 5 15.87 -2.52 10.96
N ILE A 6 16.64 -1.63 10.34
CA ILE A 6 17.18 -1.85 8.98
C ILE A 6 18.03 -3.13 8.94
N LYS A 7 18.91 -3.33 9.93
CA LYS A 7 19.78 -4.51 9.96
C LYS A 7 18.99 -5.79 10.25
N ALA A 8 18.05 -5.73 11.18
CA ALA A 8 17.16 -6.85 11.50
C ALA A 8 16.31 -7.25 10.28
N GLU A 9 15.71 -6.28 9.59
CA GLU A 9 14.92 -6.53 8.39
C GLU A 9 15.74 -7.10 7.23
N SER A 10 17.03 -6.74 7.14
CA SER A 10 17.94 -7.32 6.14
C SER A 10 18.32 -8.78 6.42
N SER A 11 18.13 -9.25 7.66
CA SER A 11 18.47 -10.62 8.07
C SER A 11 17.31 -11.62 7.94
N LEU A 12 16.10 -11.16 7.60
CA LEU A 12 14.92 -12.01 7.49
C LEU A 12 14.86 -12.74 6.15
N ASP A 13 14.49 -14.03 6.19
CA ASP A 13 14.12 -14.78 4.99
C ASP A 13 12.65 -14.54 4.64
N TYR A 14 12.41 -13.53 3.80
CA TYR A 14 11.07 -13.20 3.29
C TYR A 14 10.45 -14.32 2.46
N GLY A 15 11.27 -15.17 1.82
CA GLY A 15 10.78 -16.29 1.02
C GLY A 15 10.16 -17.38 1.89
N ALA A 16 10.81 -17.72 3.01
CA ALA A 16 10.26 -18.63 4.00
C ALA A 16 9.01 -18.05 4.70
N ILE A 17 9.08 -16.78 5.14
CA ILE A 17 7.95 -16.10 5.79
C ILE A 17 6.71 -16.09 4.88
N PHE A 18 6.88 -15.74 3.60
CA PHE A 18 5.77 -15.70 2.65
C PHE A 18 5.11 -17.08 2.45
N LYS A 19 5.91 -18.15 2.32
CA LYS A 19 5.39 -19.51 2.20
C LYS A 19 4.59 -19.92 3.44
N GLU A 20 5.07 -19.58 4.62
CA GLU A 20 4.37 -19.87 5.88
C GLU A 20 3.04 -19.12 5.98
N MET A 21 3.04 -17.82 5.65
CA MET A 21 1.83 -16.99 5.64
C MET A 21 0.77 -17.57 4.69
N ILE A 22 1.16 -18.02 3.50
CA ILE A 22 0.23 -18.67 2.57
C ILE A 22 -0.32 -19.97 3.17
N ARG A 23 0.54 -20.82 3.75
CA ARG A 23 0.12 -22.10 4.35
C ARG A 23 -0.90 -21.91 5.46
N SER A 24 -0.77 -20.84 6.24
CA SER A 24 -1.67 -20.49 7.34
C SER A 24 -2.99 -19.81 6.90
N THR A 25 -3.13 -19.44 5.62
CA THR A 25 -4.31 -18.70 5.15
C THR A 25 -5.45 -19.68 4.83
N PRO A 26 -6.68 -19.42 5.29
CA PRO A 26 -7.82 -20.29 5.01
C PRO A 26 -8.18 -20.28 3.52
N LEU A 27 -8.61 -21.45 3.02
CA LEU A 27 -9.12 -21.64 1.66
C LEU A 27 -10.64 -21.88 1.73
N PRO A 28 -11.45 -21.26 0.86
CA PRO A 28 -11.07 -20.37 -0.24
C PRO A 28 -10.71 -18.95 0.24
N MET A 29 -9.77 -18.31 -0.47
CA MET A 29 -9.37 -16.93 -0.17
C MET A 29 -10.42 -15.92 -0.65
N ILE A 30 -10.62 -14.83 0.10
CA ILE A 30 -11.37 -13.67 -0.39
C ILE A 30 -10.65 -13.03 -1.59
N PRO A 31 -11.35 -12.40 -2.55
CA PRO A 31 -10.72 -11.83 -3.75
C PRO A 31 -9.59 -10.84 -3.46
N LEU A 32 -9.76 -9.97 -2.47
CA LEU A 32 -8.73 -8.99 -2.07
C LEU A 32 -7.47 -9.65 -1.49
N GLU A 33 -7.63 -10.75 -0.76
CA GLU A 33 -6.53 -11.53 -0.19
C GLU A 33 -5.80 -12.31 -1.29
N SER A 34 -6.55 -12.89 -2.22
CA SER A 34 -6.00 -13.55 -3.41
C SER A 34 -5.17 -12.57 -4.24
N LEU A 35 -5.68 -11.36 -4.45
CA LEU A 35 -4.95 -10.28 -5.11
C LEU A 35 -3.68 -9.89 -4.34
N ALA A 36 -3.77 -9.67 -3.03
CA ALA A 36 -2.62 -9.31 -2.20
C ALA A 36 -1.51 -10.38 -2.22
N SER A 37 -1.88 -11.65 -2.08
CA SER A 37 -0.93 -12.77 -2.13
C SER A 37 -0.24 -12.89 -3.49
N SER A 38 -0.99 -12.66 -4.57
CA SER A 38 -0.48 -12.70 -5.95
C SER A 38 0.44 -11.53 -6.24
N THR A 39 0.11 -10.32 -5.78
CA THR A 39 0.95 -9.12 -5.92
C THR A 39 2.31 -9.31 -5.27
N VAL A 40 2.37 -9.82 -4.03
CA VAL A 40 3.66 -10.05 -3.35
C VAL A 40 4.46 -11.15 -4.04
N ARG A 41 3.81 -12.22 -4.51
CA ARG A 41 4.45 -13.26 -5.32
C ARG A 41 5.07 -12.70 -6.60
N THR A 42 4.31 -11.89 -7.32
CA THR A 42 4.75 -11.26 -8.57
C THR A 42 5.87 -10.26 -8.32
N ALA A 43 5.79 -9.44 -7.27
CA ALA A 43 6.84 -8.50 -6.90
C ALA A 43 8.17 -9.22 -6.62
N ASN A 44 8.13 -10.34 -5.88
CA ASN A 44 9.31 -11.17 -5.62
C ASN A 44 9.85 -11.81 -6.91
N LYS A 45 8.97 -12.31 -7.80
CA LYS A 45 9.38 -12.97 -9.05
C LYS A 45 9.94 -12.00 -10.09
N ALA A 46 9.33 -10.82 -10.21
CA ALA A 46 9.75 -9.74 -11.11
C ALA A 46 10.92 -8.92 -10.56
N ARG A 47 11.37 -9.18 -9.31
CA ARG A 47 12.37 -8.36 -8.61
C ARG A 47 12.01 -6.87 -8.65
N ALA A 48 10.74 -6.57 -8.36
CA ALA A 48 10.27 -5.20 -8.28
C ALA A 48 11.10 -4.41 -7.26
N LYS A 49 11.15 -3.07 -7.41
CA LYS A 49 11.78 -2.19 -6.41
C LYS A 49 10.77 -1.63 -5.40
N LEU A 50 9.50 -1.58 -5.79
CA LEU A 50 8.41 -0.94 -5.03
C LEU A 50 7.08 -1.61 -5.41
N ILE A 51 6.14 -1.67 -4.47
CA ILE A 51 4.73 -1.94 -4.74
C ILE A 51 3.95 -0.65 -4.50
N VAL A 52 3.15 -0.21 -5.47
CA VAL A 52 2.24 0.93 -5.30
C VAL A 52 0.83 0.41 -5.11
N VAL A 53 0.15 0.89 -4.07
CA VAL A 53 -1.23 0.54 -3.75
C VAL A 53 -2.04 1.82 -3.66
N LEU A 54 -3.03 1.95 -4.54
CA LEU A 54 -4.02 3.02 -4.49
C LEU A 54 -5.11 2.60 -3.49
N ILE A 55 -5.36 3.43 -2.49
CA ILE A 55 -6.36 3.18 -1.47
C ILE A 55 -7.32 4.36 -1.33
N ARG A 56 -8.62 4.04 -1.27
CA ARG A 56 -9.63 4.91 -0.66
C ARG A 56 -9.84 4.58 0.82
N GLY A 57 -9.53 3.34 1.21
CA GLY A 57 -9.53 2.87 2.59
C GLY A 57 -8.33 1.97 2.89
N GLY A 58 -7.85 1.97 4.13
CA GLY A 58 -6.58 1.32 4.49
C GLY A 58 -6.53 -0.21 4.43
N THR A 59 -7.60 -0.92 4.05
CA THR A 59 -7.66 -2.40 4.16
C THR A 59 -6.77 -3.13 3.16
N THR A 60 -6.76 -2.72 1.88
CA THR A 60 -5.99 -3.41 0.83
C THR A 60 -4.49 -3.40 1.11
N ALA A 61 -3.96 -2.24 1.49
CA ALA A 61 -2.55 -2.06 1.78
C ALA A 61 -2.10 -2.93 2.97
N LYS A 62 -2.98 -3.13 3.96
CA LYS A 62 -2.76 -4.02 5.11
C LYS A 62 -2.66 -5.49 4.71
N LEU A 63 -3.50 -5.94 3.77
CA LEU A 63 -3.43 -7.32 3.26
C LEU A 63 -2.14 -7.56 2.48
N VAL A 64 -1.65 -6.58 1.72
CA VAL A 64 -0.34 -6.68 1.07
C VAL A 64 0.78 -6.77 2.13
N ALA A 65 0.71 -5.94 3.17
CA ALA A 65 1.68 -5.96 4.27
C ALA A 65 1.67 -7.28 5.07
N LYS A 66 0.52 -7.95 5.18
CA LYS A 66 0.38 -9.28 5.81
C LYS A 66 1.39 -10.28 5.22
N TYR A 67 1.56 -10.29 3.90
CA TYR A 67 2.44 -11.22 3.19
C TYR A 67 3.93 -10.84 3.23
N ARG A 68 4.31 -9.78 3.95
CA ARG A 68 5.69 -9.36 4.21
C ARG A 68 6.56 -9.32 2.93
N PRO A 69 6.27 -8.41 1.98
CA PRO A 69 7.14 -8.23 0.81
C PRO A 69 8.55 -7.78 1.20
N THR A 70 9.51 -8.15 0.36
CA THR A 70 10.92 -7.68 0.44
C THR A 70 11.05 -6.20 0.13
N VAL A 71 10.12 -5.67 -0.68
CA VAL A 71 10.08 -4.30 -1.17
C VAL A 71 9.17 -3.42 -0.31
N PRO A 72 9.42 -2.10 -0.25
CA PRO A 72 8.49 -1.16 0.36
C PRO A 72 7.14 -1.14 -0.36
N ILE A 73 6.09 -0.78 0.38
CA ILE A 73 4.72 -0.63 -0.13
C ILE A 73 4.36 0.86 -0.03
N LEU A 74 4.24 1.53 -1.16
CA LEU A 74 3.76 2.91 -1.24
C LEU A 74 2.23 2.90 -1.27
N SER A 75 1.61 3.47 -0.24
CA SER A 75 0.16 3.51 -0.11
C SER A 75 -0.35 4.90 -0.44
N MET A 76 -0.87 5.08 -1.65
CA MET A 76 -1.42 6.33 -2.12
C MET A 76 -2.88 6.47 -1.69
N MET A 77 -3.15 7.43 -0.82
CA MET A 77 -4.49 7.70 -0.32
C MET A 77 -5.13 8.84 -1.08
N VAL A 78 -6.31 8.57 -1.66
CA VAL A 78 -7.09 9.54 -2.42
C VAL A 78 -8.22 10.04 -1.53
N PRO A 79 -8.16 11.29 -1.04
CA PRO A 79 -9.23 11.85 -0.23
C PRO A 79 -10.46 12.13 -1.10
N VAL A 80 -11.65 11.82 -0.58
CA VAL A 80 -12.89 12.29 -1.19
C VAL A 80 -13.11 13.72 -0.73
N LEU A 81 -13.03 14.68 -1.66
CA LEU A 81 -13.28 16.09 -1.37
C LEU A 81 -14.79 16.35 -1.45
N THR A 82 -15.43 16.46 -0.29
CA THR A 82 -16.83 16.88 -0.16
C THR A 82 -16.87 18.41 -0.05
N THR A 83 -17.60 19.07 -0.94
CA THR A 83 -17.72 20.54 -0.95
C THR A 83 -19.00 20.97 -0.24
N ASP A 84 -19.06 20.73 1.07
CA ASP A 84 -20.13 21.27 1.90
C ASP A 84 -19.63 22.58 2.50
N SER A 85 -20.04 23.71 1.91
CA SER A 85 -19.82 25.11 2.36
C SER A 85 -18.35 25.60 2.43
N PHE A 86 -17.83 26.21 1.35
CA PHE A 86 -16.60 27.07 1.25
C PHE A 86 -15.28 26.62 1.92
N ASP A 87 -15.26 25.53 2.69
CA ASP A 87 -14.14 24.96 3.43
C ASP A 87 -13.80 23.59 2.85
N TRP A 88 -12.52 23.38 2.53
CA TRP A 88 -12.02 22.09 2.06
C TRP A 88 -11.70 21.21 3.27
N THR A 89 -12.56 20.25 3.60
CA THR A 89 -12.30 19.28 4.66
C THR A 89 -11.84 17.94 4.08
N CYS A 90 -10.66 17.48 4.50
CA CYS A 90 -10.12 16.16 4.13
C CYS A 90 -10.62 15.10 5.15
N SER A 91 -11.65 14.35 4.80
CA SER A 91 -12.28 13.39 5.72
C SER A 91 -11.45 12.11 5.98
N ASP A 92 -10.51 11.78 5.10
CA ASP A 92 -9.90 10.44 5.03
C ASP A 92 -8.43 10.36 5.51
N GLU A 93 -7.96 11.24 6.39
CA GLU A 93 -6.57 11.15 6.90
C GLU A 93 -6.34 9.98 7.88
N SER A 94 -7.38 9.58 8.63
CA SER A 94 -7.25 8.62 9.72
C SER A 94 -6.70 7.25 9.26
N PRO A 95 -7.14 6.67 8.13
CA PRO A 95 -6.56 5.42 7.61
C PRO A 95 -5.11 5.57 7.13
N ALA A 96 -4.69 6.74 6.63
CA ALA A 96 -3.30 6.98 6.26
C ALA A 96 -2.40 6.93 7.50
N ARG A 97 -2.80 7.64 8.57
CA ARG A 97 -2.06 7.63 9.85
C ARG A 97 -2.02 6.24 10.46
N HIS A 98 -3.15 5.53 10.47
CA HIS A 98 -3.22 4.17 11.00
C HIS A 98 -2.37 3.18 10.18
N SER A 99 -2.14 3.42 8.89
CA SER A 99 -1.32 2.54 8.05
C SER A 99 0.13 2.46 8.50
N LEU A 100 0.64 3.48 9.22
CA LEU A 100 2.00 3.47 9.81
C LEU A 100 2.21 2.37 10.85
N VAL A 101 1.14 1.78 11.40
CA VAL A 101 1.22 0.64 12.32
C VAL A 101 1.73 -0.62 11.61
N TYR A 102 1.49 -0.73 10.30
CA TYR A 102 1.84 -1.90 9.51
C TYR A 102 3.23 -1.78 8.92
N ARG A 103 4.00 -2.86 9.01
CA ARG A 103 5.38 -2.89 8.53
C ARG A 103 5.44 -2.72 7.01
N GLY A 104 6.35 -1.85 6.57
CA GLY A 104 6.69 -1.67 5.15
C GLY A 104 5.72 -0.77 4.39
N LEU A 105 4.66 -0.29 5.03
CA LEU A 105 3.73 0.67 4.46
C LEU A 105 4.24 2.11 4.61
N LEU A 106 4.23 2.82 3.49
CA LEU A 106 4.58 4.23 3.38
C LEU A 106 3.33 4.98 2.87
N PRO A 107 2.46 5.47 3.77
CA PRO A 107 1.26 6.19 3.38
C PRO A 107 1.61 7.59 2.88
N ILE A 108 1.03 7.95 1.74
CA ILE A 108 1.13 9.28 1.15
C ILE A 108 -0.28 9.78 0.88
N LEU A 109 -0.58 10.95 1.42
CA LEU A 109 -1.80 11.66 1.10
C LEU A 109 -1.58 12.38 -0.23
N VAL A 110 -2.38 12.05 -1.22
CA VAL A 110 -2.31 12.70 -2.53
C VAL A 110 -3.33 13.82 -2.54
N GLU A 111 -2.97 14.96 -3.11
CA GLU A 111 -3.92 16.05 -3.33
C GLU A 111 -5.09 15.52 -4.17
N GLY A 112 -6.30 15.60 -3.63
CA GLY A 112 -7.48 15.11 -4.32
C GLY A 112 -7.71 15.95 -5.58
N SER A 113 -7.64 15.30 -6.74
CA SER A 113 -7.97 15.93 -8.01
C SER A 113 -9.49 15.89 -8.18
N ALA A 114 -10.15 17.05 -8.25
CA ALA A 114 -11.57 17.19 -8.58
C ALA A 114 -11.84 16.92 -10.08
N LYS A 115 -11.20 15.89 -10.65
CA LYS A 115 -11.38 15.50 -12.06
C LYS A 115 -12.58 14.57 -12.20
N ALA A 116 -13.30 14.73 -13.31
CA ALA A 116 -14.60 14.12 -13.57
C ALA A 116 -14.58 12.58 -13.72
N THR A 117 -13.41 11.98 -13.91
CA THR A 117 -13.29 10.55 -14.22
C THR A 117 -12.24 9.88 -13.34
N ASP A 118 -12.60 8.77 -12.70
CA ASP A 118 -11.70 8.00 -11.82
C ASP A 118 -10.39 7.58 -12.52
N ALA A 119 -10.44 7.31 -13.83
CA ALA A 119 -9.28 6.89 -14.63
C ALA A 119 -8.23 7.99 -14.84
N GLU A 120 -8.64 9.25 -15.03
CA GLU A 120 -7.70 10.36 -15.19
C GLU A 120 -6.99 10.70 -13.88
N SER A 121 -7.72 10.55 -12.77
CA SER A 121 -7.16 10.73 -11.42
C SER A 121 -6.12 9.66 -11.11
N THR A 122 -6.30 8.40 -11.53
CA THR A 122 -5.31 7.35 -11.25
C THR A 122 -3.95 7.57 -11.91
N GLU A 123 -3.92 8.03 -13.16
CA GLU A 123 -2.66 8.25 -13.89
C GLU A 123 -1.81 9.36 -13.22
N VAL A 124 -2.45 10.46 -12.81
CA VAL A 124 -1.77 11.56 -12.10
C VAL A 124 -1.19 11.07 -10.77
N ILE A 125 -1.94 10.24 -10.04
CA ILE A 125 -1.46 9.66 -8.77
C ILE A 125 -0.28 8.71 -8.99
N LEU A 126 -0.33 7.90 -10.05
CA LEU A 126 0.76 7.01 -10.46
C LEU A 126 2.01 7.80 -10.83
N GLU A 127 1.87 8.88 -11.59
CA GLU A 127 3.00 9.75 -11.95
C GLU A 127 3.60 10.41 -10.70
N ALA A 128 2.77 10.90 -9.78
CA ALA A 128 3.21 11.42 -8.49
C ALA A 128 3.95 10.36 -7.67
N ALA A 129 3.43 9.12 -7.66
CA ALA A 129 4.06 7.98 -6.99
C ALA A 129 5.46 7.67 -7.53
N LEU A 130 5.61 7.71 -8.86
CA LEU A 130 6.89 7.48 -9.51
C LEU A 130 7.88 8.60 -9.17
N LYS A 131 7.45 9.87 -9.19
CA LYS A 131 8.29 11.01 -8.79
C LYS A 131 8.78 10.90 -7.35
N LEU A 132 7.95 10.40 -6.44
CA LEU A 132 8.31 10.18 -5.04
C LEU A 132 9.23 8.97 -4.82
N ALA A 133 9.25 8.03 -5.77
CA ALA A 133 10.02 6.80 -5.67
C ALA A 133 11.44 6.89 -6.26
N THR A 134 11.69 7.84 -7.17
CA THR A 134 13.02 8.21 -7.71
C THR A 134 13.78 9.13 -6.79
#